data_AF-A0A2X0RA59-F1
#
_entry.id   AF-A0A2X0RA59-F1
#
_cell.length_a   1.000
_cell.length_b   1.000
_cell.length_c   1.000
_cell.angle_alpha   90.00
_cell.angle_beta   90.00
_cell.angle_gamma   90.00
#
_symmetry.space_group_name_H-M   'P 1'
#
loop_
_entity.id
_entity.type
_entity.pdbx_description
1 polymer ?
#
loop_
_entity_poly.entity_id
_entity_poly.type
_entity_poly.pdbx_seq_one_letter_code
_entity_poly.pdbx_strand_id
1 'polypeptide(L)'
;MNVLVSASNSSKLDLSIEGMRSQQFSTGVFLFMLLGVVVFSGIVFMVMFGSHAPKQMRLGEKVMFTLIIVGIVVAVIFGALQMLGGNLF
;
A
#
# COMPACT_ATOMS: atom_id res chain seq x y z
N MET A 1 48.76 7.61 24.11
CA MET A 1 48.05 7.92 22.86
C MET A 1 47.33 6.65 22.39
N ASN A 2 46.34 6.17 23.14
CA ASN A 2 45.50 5.03 22.79
C ASN A 2 44.04 5.45 23.01
N VAL A 3 43.10 4.77 22.35
CA VAL A 3 41.64 4.99 22.40
C VAL A 3 41.09 5.94 21.31
N LEU A 4 41.37 5.64 20.03
CA LEU A 4 40.57 6.14 18.90
C LEU A 4 40.17 5.03 17.90
N VAL A 5 40.27 3.75 18.27
CA VAL A 5 40.11 2.61 17.35
C VAL A 5 38.86 1.75 17.64
N SER A 6 37.87 2.26 18.38
CA SER A 6 36.67 1.44 18.72
C SER A 6 35.29 2.07 18.46
N ALA A 7 35.21 3.25 17.83
CA ALA A 7 33.91 3.94 17.65
C ALA A 7 33.33 3.87 16.23
N SER A 8 34.05 3.33 15.24
CA SER A 8 33.65 3.45 13.81
C SER A 8 32.94 2.24 13.21
N ASN A 9 32.86 1.09 13.91
CA ASN A 9 32.29 -0.15 13.35
C ASN A 9 30.98 -0.64 14.03
N SER A 10 30.50 0.01 15.10
CA SER A 10 29.34 -0.48 15.85
C SER A 10 28.00 0.11 15.36
N SER A 11 27.92 1.42 15.10
CA SER A 11 26.64 2.07 14.76
C SER A 11 26.08 1.67 13.40
N LYS A 12 26.94 1.26 12.44
CA LYS A 12 26.53 0.88 11.08
C LYS A 12 26.00 -0.56 11.00
N LEU A 13 26.44 -1.44 11.91
CA LEU A 13 25.95 -2.82 12.03
C LEU A 13 24.63 -2.87 12.83
N ASP A 14 24.48 -2.03 13.86
CA ASP A 14 23.25 -1.94 14.66
C ASP A 14 22.08 -1.33 13.86
N LEU A 15 22.32 -0.21 13.15
CA LEU A 15 21.33 0.41 12.25
C LEU A 15 20.95 -0.46 11.05
N SER A 16 21.83 -1.36 10.60
CA SER A 16 21.51 -2.28 9.49
C SER A 16 20.54 -3.38 9.94
N ILE A 17 20.64 -3.86 11.19
CA ILE A 17 19.73 -4.89 11.72
C ILE A 17 18.36 -4.31 12.04
N GLU A 18 18.32 -3.10 12.61
CA GLU A 18 17.07 -2.42 12.95
C GLU A 18 16.34 -1.93 11.69
N GLY A 19 17.08 -1.46 10.67
CA GLY A 19 16.55 -1.16 9.35
C GLY A 19 16.00 -2.40 8.63
N MET A 20 16.68 -3.55 8.72
CA MET A 20 16.24 -4.80 8.09
C MET A 20 14.94 -5.34 8.71
N ARG A 21 14.74 -5.17 10.03
CA ARG A 21 13.48 -5.52 10.70
C ARG A 21 12.35 -4.50 10.39
N SER A 22 12.66 -3.22 10.35
CA SER A 22 11.72 -2.15 10.00
C SER A 22 11.24 -2.28 8.54
N GLN A 23 12.12 -2.67 7.62
CA GLN A 23 11.79 -2.92 6.22
C GLN A 23 10.86 -4.13 6.02
N GLN A 24 11.00 -5.19 6.82
CA GLN A 24 10.07 -6.33 6.79
C GLN A 24 8.69 -5.98 7.36
N PHE A 25 8.63 -5.13 8.39
CA PHE A 25 7.35 -4.63 8.93
C PHE A 25 6.59 -3.80 7.89
N SER A 26 7.28 -2.91 7.19
CA SER A 26 6.69 -2.06 6.16
C SER A 26 6.19 -2.87 4.94
N THR A 27 6.92 -3.92 4.54
CA THR A 27 6.50 -4.84 3.47
C THR A 27 5.22 -5.61 3.84
N GLY A 28 5.08 -6.03 5.10
CA GLY A 28 3.89 -6.73 5.60
C GLY A 28 2.63 -5.86 5.57
N VAL A 29 2.73 -4.60 6.01
CA VAL A 29 1.62 -3.63 5.95
C VAL A 29 1.24 -3.31 4.51
N PHE A 30 2.22 -3.20 3.60
CA PHE A 30 1.97 -2.99 2.18
C PHE A 30 1.15 -4.15 1.56
N LEU A 31 1.55 -5.40 1.82
CA LEU A 31 0.81 -6.57 1.35
C LEU A 31 -0.61 -6.63 1.91
N PHE A 32 -0.80 -6.29 3.20
CA PHE A 32 -2.12 -6.22 3.81
C PHE A 32 -3.01 -5.15 3.15
N MET A 33 -2.45 -3.96 2.88
CA MET A 33 -3.16 -2.89 2.18
C MET A 33 -3.55 -3.32 0.75
N LEU A 34 -2.63 -3.97 0.02
CA LEU A 34 -2.84 -4.45 -1.33
C LEU A 34 -3.95 -5.52 -1.36
N LEU A 35 -3.93 -6.45 -0.40
CA LEU A 35 -5.03 -7.41 -0.19
C LEU A 35 -6.37 -6.71 0.04
N GLY A 36 -6.41 -5.68 0.88
CA GLY A 36 -7.61 -4.88 1.12
C GLY A 36 -8.14 -4.23 -0.15
N VAL A 37 -7.26 -3.63 -0.96
CA VAL A 37 -7.64 -3.03 -2.26
C VAL A 37 -8.18 -4.08 -3.23
N VAL A 38 -7.56 -5.26 -3.29
CA VAL A 38 -8.02 -6.37 -4.15
C VAL A 38 -9.40 -6.86 -3.72
N VAL A 39 -9.62 -7.11 -2.43
CA VAL A 39 -10.92 -7.55 -1.90
C VAL A 39 -11.99 -6.48 -2.15
N PHE A 40 -11.69 -5.22 -1.86
CA PHE A 40 -12.61 -4.11 -2.09
C PHE A 40 -12.96 -3.96 -3.58
N SER A 41 -11.97 -4.02 -4.46
CA SER A 41 -12.17 -3.99 -5.91
C SER A 41 -13.05 -5.15 -6.39
N GLY A 42 -12.84 -6.35 -5.85
CA GLY A 42 -13.68 -7.52 -6.13
C GLY A 42 -15.14 -7.32 -5.75
N ILE A 43 -15.41 -6.73 -4.58
CA ILE A 43 -16.78 -6.39 -4.14
C ILE A 43 -17.40 -5.36 -5.09
N VAL A 44 -16.69 -4.29 -5.44
CA VAL A 44 -17.18 -3.26 -6.36
C VAL A 44 -17.52 -3.85 -7.73
N PHE A 45 -16.67 -4.74 -8.25
CA PHE A 45 -16.92 -5.43 -9.51
C PHE A 45 -18.15 -6.34 -9.42
N MET A 46 -18.28 -7.10 -8.34
CA MET A 46 -19.44 -7.98 -8.11
C MET A 46 -20.75 -7.19 -7.98
N VAL A 47 -20.72 -6.00 -7.38
CA VAL A 47 -21.89 -5.11 -7.29
C VAL A 47 -22.24 -4.52 -8.66
N MET A 48 -21.24 -4.13 -9.45
CA MET A 48 -21.46 -3.52 -10.77
C MET A 48 -21.94 -4.52 -11.84
N PHE A 49 -21.43 -5.75 -11.82
CA PHE A 49 -21.73 -6.79 -12.82
C PHE A 49 -22.63 -7.92 -12.30
N GLY A 50 -23.04 -7.89 -11.03
CA GLY A 50 -23.92 -8.90 -10.44
C GLY A 50 -25.33 -8.90 -11.02
N SER A 51 -26.05 -10.01 -10.87
CA SER A 51 -27.44 -10.19 -11.35
C SER A 51 -28.46 -9.15 -10.85
N HIS A 52 -28.11 -8.36 -9.83
CA HIS A 52 -28.94 -7.27 -9.30
C HIS A 52 -28.56 -5.89 -9.87
N ALA A 53 -27.66 -5.81 -10.85
CA ALA A 53 -27.26 -4.56 -11.47
C ALA A 53 -28.48 -3.88 -12.12
N PRO A 54 -28.81 -2.64 -11.72
CA PRO A 54 -30.00 -1.96 -12.23
C PRO A 54 -29.86 -1.71 -13.74
N LYS A 55 -30.86 -2.16 -14.50
CA LYS A 55 -30.93 -2.03 -15.97
C LYS A 55 -30.81 -0.58 -16.48
N GLN A 56 -31.12 0.40 -15.63
CA GLN A 56 -30.74 1.80 -15.78
C GLN A 56 -30.08 2.31 -14.50
N MET A 57 -28.77 2.52 -14.53
CA MET A 57 -28.06 3.23 -13.47
C MET A 57 -28.43 4.72 -13.49
N ARG A 58 -28.87 5.25 -12.35
CA ARG A 58 -29.15 6.70 -12.22
C ARG A 58 -27.84 7.48 -12.34
N LEU A 59 -27.91 8.72 -12.81
CA LEU A 59 -26.73 9.55 -13.08
C LEU A 59 -25.84 9.71 -11.83
N GLY A 60 -26.46 9.86 -10.64
CA GLY A 60 -25.72 9.92 -9.36
C GLY A 60 -25.03 8.60 -8.98
N GLU A 61 -25.64 7.47 -9.31
CA GLU A 61 -25.07 6.14 -9.06
C GLU A 61 -23.87 5.89 -9.97
N LYS A 62 -23.97 6.28 -11.25
CA LYS A 62 -22.85 6.23 -12.19
C LYS A 62 -21.66 7.07 -11.74
N VAL A 63 -21.92 8.28 -11.21
CA VAL A 63 -20.87 9.15 -10.67
C VAL A 63 -20.21 8.53 -9.45
N MET A 64 -21.00 7.95 -8.53
CA MET A 64 -20.47 7.27 -7.35
C MET A 64 -19.56 6.10 -7.73
N PHE A 65 -20.00 5.22 -8.65
CA PHE A 65 -19.15 4.11 -9.13
C PHE A 65 -17.89 4.60 -9.85
N THR A 66 -17.99 5.66 -10.64
CA THR A 66 -16.83 6.25 -11.32
C THR A 66 -15.81 6.77 -10.31
N LEU A 67 -16.26 7.49 -9.27
CA LEU A 67 -15.39 8.00 -8.20
C LEU A 67 -14.74 6.86 -7.40
N ILE A 68 -15.45 5.78 -7.13
CA ILE A 68 -14.90 4.59 -6.47
C ILE A 68 -13.78 3.98 -7.33
N ILE A 69 -14.00 3.80 -8.63
CA ILE A 69 -13.00 3.27 -9.55
C ILE A 69 -11.76 4.18 -9.60
N VAL A 70 -11.97 5.49 -9.71
CA VAL A 70 -10.88 6.48 -9.67
C VAL A 70 -10.11 6.40 -8.35
N GLY A 71 -10.80 6.31 -7.22
CA GLY A 71 -10.19 6.16 -5.89
C GLY A 71 -9.33 4.90 -5.78
N ILE A 72 -9.80 3.77 -6.32
CA ILE A 72 -9.03 2.51 -6.36
C ILE A 72 -7.75 2.70 -7.17
N VAL A 73 -7.83 3.29 -8.37
CA VAL A 73 -6.65 3.52 -9.23
C VAL A 73 -5.63 4.42 -8.53
N VAL A 74 -6.08 5.51 -7.91
CA VAL A 74 -5.22 6.40 -7.14
C VAL A 74 -4.57 5.66 -5.97
N ALA A 75 -5.33 4.87 -5.19
CA ALA A 75 -4.78 4.09 -4.09
C ALA A 75 -3.68 3.11 -4.54
N VAL A 76 -3.88 2.43 -5.67
CA VAL A 76 -2.86 1.52 -6.25
C VAL A 76 -1.61 2.27 -6.68
N ILE A 77 -1.75 3.43 -7.32
CA ILE A 77 -0.59 4.27 -7.73
C ILE A 77 0.18 4.73 -6.51
N PHE A 78 -0.51 5.26 -5.48
CA PHE A 78 0.14 5.69 -4.25
C PHE A 78 0.83 4.54 -3.52
N GLY A 79 0.20 3.35 -3.47
CA GLY A 79 0.84 2.15 -2.94
C GLY A 79 2.11 1.77 -3.72
N ALA A 80 2.04 1.73 -5.05
CA ALA A 80 3.20 1.42 -5.89
C ALA A 80 4.35 2.43 -5.71
N LEU A 81 4.02 3.72 -5.61
CA LEU A 81 5.00 4.78 -5.32
C LEU A 81 5.63 4.61 -3.92
N GLN A 82 4.85 4.23 -2.91
CA GLN A 82 5.38 3.93 -1.57
C GLN A 82 6.36 2.74 -1.58
N MET A 83 6.10 1.74 -2.42
CA MET A 83 6.99 0.58 -2.58
C MET A 83 8.29 0.95 -3.32
N LEU A 84 8.22 1.78 -4.38
CA LEU A 84 9.39 2.23 -5.14
C LEU A 84 10.27 3.20 -4.35
N GLY A 85 9.66 4.06 -3.53
CA GLY A 85 10.38 5.03 -2.70
C GLY A 85 11.08 4.44 -1.49
N GLY A 86 10.86 3.15 -1.16
CA GLY A 86 11.40 2.51 0.03
C GLY A 86 10.96 3.15 1.36
N ASN A 87 10.00 4.08 1.30
CA ASN A 87 9.54 4.89 2.41
C ASN A 87 8.07 4.56 2.69
N LEU A 88 7.82 3.30 3.05
CA LEU A 88 6.78 3.03 4.02
C LEU A 88 7.41 3.32 5.37
N PHE A 89 6.89 4.34 6.06
CA PHE A 89 7.37 4.82 7.36
C PHE A 89 7.81 3.71 8.32
#